data_AF-A0A523MHK5-F1
#
_entry.id   AF-A0A523MHK5-F1
#
_cell.length_a   1.000
_cell.length_b   1.000
_cell.length_c   1.000
_cell.angle_alpha   90.00
_cell.angle_beta   90.00
_cell.angle_gamma   90.00
#
_symmetry.space_group_name_H-M   'P 1'
#
loop_
_entity.id
_entity.type
_entity.pdbx_description
1 polymer ?
#
loop_
_entity_poly.entity_id
_entity_poly.type
_entity_poly.pdbx_seq_one_letter_code
_entity_poly.pdbx_strand_id
1 'polypeptide(L)'
;MLFGYAPGMLAGLLITNILKTYFHVAHMGVPMKSWRAMLRPDRSWISRGLIAIMVWSAFGGLHVLNLWFDLEAAVGFGPIVSGLIKLIAMAAALVVMTYQGFAMSHSTAISLWSTGLMPVSSLVYSLTAGTMVTLVFGWNGFLTEQPGQLSLLSNAALMLLAVIGVVLLSLLHAAYHGSPGGRTSVELLLKSRYAKWFLGVVWGAGLIVPALLLWAGSGSYPAVVLAAVGMLAGYYAFRLLIFKAGVFEPIMSFRP
;
A
#
# COMPACT_ATOMS: atom_id res chain seq x y z
N MET A 1 -2.68 4.40 -14.85
CA MET A 1 -1.75 4.09 -15.95
C MET A 1 -2.22 2.91 -16.80
N LEU A 2 -2.65 1.80 -16.18
CA LEU A 2 -3.13 0.62 -16.93
C LEU A 2 -4.40 0.90 -17.75
N PHE A 3 -5.37 1.62 -17.18
CA PHE A 3 -6.66 1.91 -17.81
C PHE A 3 -6.73 3.24 -18.56
N GLY A 4 -5.61 3.98 -18.68
CA GLY A 4 -5.63 5.32 -19.28
C GLY A 4 -6.47 6.38 -18.53
N TYR A 5 -7.06 6.04 -17.38
CA TYR A 5 -7.95 6.93 -16.63
C TYR A 5 -7.18 8.08 -15.93
N ALA A 6 -7.08 9.22 -16.62
CA ALA A 6 -6.33 10.39 -16.18
C ALA A 6 -6.80 10.98 -14.83
N PRO A 7 -8.12 11.14 -14.56
CA PRO A 7 -8.58 11.64 -13.27
C PRO A 7 -8.12 10.79 -12.09
N GLY A 8 -8.15 9.45 -12.22
CA GLY A 8 -7.65 8.55 -11.18
C GLY A 8 -6.14 8.64 -10.99
N MET A 9 -5.38 8.86 -12.07
CA MET A 9 -3.93 9.08 -11.97
C MET A 9 -3.60 10.39 -11.23
N LEU A 10 -4.32 11.47 -11.54
CA LEU A 10 -4.17 12.73 -10.80
C LEU A 10 -4.57 12.57 -9.34
N ALA A 11 -5.71 11.94 -9.05
CA ALA A 11 -6.14 11.68 -7.68
C ALA A 11 -5.06 10.93 -6.89
N GLY A 12 -4.48 9.88 -7.47
CA GLY A 12 -3.37 9.13 -6.87
C GLY A 12 -2.14 9.99 -6.60
N LEU A 13 -1.75 10.83 -7.58
CA LEU A 13 -0.64 11.79 -7.44
C LEU A 13 -0.90 12.80 -6.33
N LEU A 14 -2.08 13.41 -6.28
CA LEU A 14 -2.43 14.41 -5.27
C LEU A 14 -2.48 13.79 -3.87
N ILE A 15 -3.17 12.67 -3.69
CA ILE A 15 -3.25 11.96 -2.41
C ILE A 15 -1.85 11.64 -1.90
N THR A 16 -0.98 11.12 -2.76
CA THR A 16 0.37 10.70 -2.34
C THR A 16 1.30 11.92 -2.14
N ASN A 17 1.32 12.89 -3.05
CA ASN A 17 2.25 14.01 -2.97
C ASN A 17 1.86 15.02 -1.88
N ILE A 18 0.58 15.16 -1.57
CA ILE A 18 0.09 16.08 -0.55
C ILE A 18 0.04 15.38 0.81
N LEU A 19 -0.84 14.40 0.97
CA LEU A 19 -1.11 13.82 2.28
C LEU A 19 0.09 13.04 2.81
N LYS A 20 0.66 12.14 2.00
CA LYS A 20 1.78 11.30 2.46
C LYS A 20 3.02 12.14 2.77
N THR A 21 3.35 13.11 1.91
CA THR A 21 4.49 14.01 2.14
C THR A 21 4.30 14.85 3.39
N TYR A 22 3.11 15.41 3.58
CA TYR A 22 2.78 16.18 4.79
C TYR A 22 3.00 15.34 6.05
N PHE A 23 2.41 14.14 6.13
CA PHE A 23 2.57 13.27 7.29
C PHE A 23 4.03 12.84 7.50
N HIS A 24 4.78 12.59 6.43
CA HIS A 24 6.21 12.29 6.53
C HIS A 24 6.98 13.43 7.19
N VAL A 25 6.75 14.68 6.78
CA VAL A 25 7.45 15.83 7.34
C VAL A 25 6.98 16.15 8.75
N ALA A 26 5.68 16.03 9.03
CA ALA A 26 5.09 16.35 10.32
C ALA A 26 5.53 15.42 11.46
N HIS A 27 5.87 14.15 11.18
CA HIS A 27 6.32 13.21 12.23
C HIS A 27 7.82 13.29 12.53
N MET A 28 8.60 13.96 11.68
CA MET A 28 10.05 14.05 11.86
C MET A 28 10.37 15.00 13.01
N GLY A 29 11.23 14.55 13.94
CA GLY A 29 11.60 15.37 15.11
C GLY A 29 12.32 16.68 14.75
N VAL A 30 12.93 16.77 13.56
CA VAL A 30 13.55 18.01 13.04
C VAL A 30 13.23 18.18 11.54
N PRO A 31 12.03 18.67 11.18
CA PRO A 31 11.55 18.72 9.80
C PRO A 31 12.49 19.47 8.84
N MET A 32 13.15 20.53 9.30
CA MET A 32 14.07 21.33 8.48
C MET A 32 15.34 20.59 8.05
N LYS A 33 15.71 19.49 8.72
CA LYS A 33 16.91 18.69 8.40
C LYS A 33 16.59 17.43 7.59
N SER A 34 15.32 17.22 7.25
CA SER A 34 14.82 16.00 6.59
C SER A 34 15.45 15.73 5.23
N TRP A 35 15.84 16.78 4.51
CA TRP A 35 16.52 16.66 3.21
C TRP A 35 17.81 15.84 3.31
N ARG A 36 18.50 15.85 4.46
CA ARG A 36 19.73 15.06 4.67
C ARG A 36 19.48 13.56 4.61
N ALA A 37 18.27 13.11 4.95
CA ALA A 37 17.88 11.70 4.84
C ALA A 37 17.84 11.24 3.37
N MET A 38 17.66 12.15 2.41
CA MET A 38 17.64 11.82 0.98
C MET A 38 19.04 11.52 0.42
N LEU A 39 20.08 12.08 1.05
CA LEU A 39 21.45 12.00 0.54
C LEU A 39 22.19 10.71 0.88
N ARG A 40 21.54 9.76 1.56
CA ARG A 40 22.16 8.51 2.00
C ARG A 40 21.32 7.27 1.63
N PRO A 41 21.08 7.03 0.33
CA PRO A 41 20.33 5.86 -0.14
C PRO A 41 21.07 4.54 0.13
N ASP A 42 22.38 4.59 0.34
CA ASP A 42 23.23 3.45 0.70
C ASP A 42 22.79 2.82 2.03
N ARG A 43 22.38 3.62 3.02
CA ARG A 43 22.20 3.15 4.41
C ARG A 43 20.76 2.91 4.85
N SER A 44 19.77 3.45 4.15
CA SER A 44 18.40 3.46 4.66
C SER A 44 17.35 3.20 3.58
N TRP A 45 16.46 2.25 3.87
CA TRP A 45 15.25 2.02 3.08
C TRP A 45 14.31 3.22 3.05
N ILE A 46 14.32 4.07 4.09
CA ILE A 46 13.54 5.31 4.11
C ILE A 46 14.05 6.29 3.04
N SER A 47 15.37 6.41 2.90
CA SER A 47 16.00 7.25 1.87
C SER A 47 15.66 6.76 0.46
N ARG A 48 15.79 5.45 0.21
CA ARG A 48 15.42 4.82 -1.07
C ARG A 48 13.95 5.03 -1.41
N GLY A 49 13.06 4.88 -0.44
CA GLY A 49 11.63 5.14 -0.60
C GLY A 49 11.32 6.58 -0.95
N LEU A 50 12.01 7.54 -0.32
CA LEU A 50 11.84 8.96 -0.61
C LEU A 50 12.31 9.33 -2.03
N ILE A 51 13.43 8.76 -2.49
CA ILE A 51 13.89 8.92 -3.88
C ILE A 51 12.86 8.33 -4.85
N ALA A 52 12.34 7.13 -4.57
CA ALA A 52 11.32 6.52 -5.40
C ALA A 52 10.04 7.35 -5.47
N ILE A 53 9.62 7.97 -4.35
CA ILE A 53 8.49 8.90 -4.34
C ILE A 53 8.77 10.07 -5.28
N MET A 54 9.92 10.75 -5.18
CA MET A 54 10.23 11.88 -6.07
C MET A 54 10.24 11.50 -7.54
N VAL A 55 10.87 10.37 -7.90
CA VAL A 55 10.90 9.87 -9.28
C VAL A 55 9.47 9.57 -9.74
N TRP A 56 8.68 8.86 -8.93
CA TRP A 56 7.28 8.58 -9.24
C TRP A 56 6.45 9.86 -9.40
N SER A 57 6.62 10.86 -8.54
CA SER A 57 5.90 12.13 -8.59
C SER A 57 6.25 12.92 -9.85
N ALA A 58 7.55 12.99 -10.20
CA ALA A 58 8.02 13.71 -11.38
C ALA A 58 7.55 13.04 -12.68
N PHE A 59 7.87 11.76 -12.86
CA PHE A 59 7.53 11.04 -14.10
C PHE A 59 6.04 10.73 -14.21
N GLY A 60 5.37 10.42 -13.09
CA GLY A 60 3.92 10.25 -13.05
C GLY A 60 3.18 11.56 -13.34
N GLY A 61 3.66 12.68 -12.78
CA GLY A 61 3.15 14.02 -13.09
C GLY A 61 3.33 14.37 -14.56
N LEU A 62 4.53 14.18 -15.12
CA LEU A 62 4.80 14.39 -16.55
C LEU A 62 3.91 13.53 -17.44
N HIS A 63 3.69 12.26 -17.09
CA HIS A 63 2.78 11.39 -17.84
C HIS A 63 1.34 11.92 -17.83
N VAL A 64 0.84 12.36 -16.67
CA VAL A 64 -0.51 12.93 -16.56
C VAL A 64 -0.63 14.25 -17.32
N LEU A 65 0.38 15.13 -17.23
CA LEU A 65 0.42 16.37 -18.01
C LEU A 65 0.45 16.09 -19.51
N ASN A 66 1.21 15.07 -19.95
CA ASN A 66 1.23 14.66 -21.36
C ASN A 66 -0.16 14.26 -21.84
N LEU A 67 -0.92 13.51 -21.04
CA LEU A 67 -2.27 13.07 -21.41
C LEU A 67 -3.28 14.22 -21.52
N TRP A 68 -3.07 15.34 -20.83
CA TRP A 68 -3.99 16.48 -20.87
C TRP A 68 -3.61 17.58 -21.85
N PHE A 69 -2.32 17.85 -21.98
CA PHE A 69 -1.81 18.97 -22.78
C PHE A 69 -1.16 18.52 -24.08
N ASP A 70 -1.14 17.21 -24.35
CA ASP A 70 -0.48 16.61 -25.51
C ASP A 70 0.96 17.10 -25.65
N LEU A 71 1.72 17.02 -24.54
CA LEU A 71 3.10 17.53 -24.46
C LEU A 71 4.02 16.86 -25.49
N GLU A 72 3.70 15.63 -25.89
CA GLU A 72 4.40 14.90 -26.94
C GLU A 72 4.34 15.65 -28.27
N ALA A 73 3.16 16.14 -28.65
CA ALA A 73 3.00 16.99 -29.83
C ALA A 73 3.56 18.41 -29.61
N ALA A 74 3.35 18.98 -28.42
CA ALA A 74 3.75 20.36 -28.13
C ALA A 74 5.28 20.56 -28.02
N VAL A 75 6.00 19.57 -27.49
CA VAL A 75 7.45 19.62 -27.24
C VAL A 75 8.23 18.74 -28.22
N GLY A 76 7.55 17.83 -28.94
CA GLY A 76 8.15 17.03 -30.00
C GLY A 76 9.03 15.87 -29.52
N PHE A 77 8.88 15.37 -28.30
CA PHE A 77 9.72 14.28 -27.76
C PHE A 77 9.31 12.87 -28.23
N GLY A 78 8.21 12.72 -28.98
CA GLY A 78 7.80 11.48 -29.64
C GLY A 78 7.40 10.31 -28.70
N PRO A 79 6.90 9.20 -29.27
CA PRO A 79 6.22 8.15 -28.50
C PRO A 79 7.19 7.32 -27.65
N ILE A 80 8.46 7.23 -28.04
CA ILE A 80 9.49 6.48 -27.30
C ILE A 80 9.74 7.16 -25.94
N VAL A 81 9.92 8.48 -25.92
CA VAL A 81 10.18 9.22 -24.68
C VAL A 81 8.94 9.19 -23.78
N SER A 82 7.74 9.36 -24.35
CA SER A 82 6.46 9.20 -23.65
C SER A 82 6.34 7.83 -22.99
N GLY A 83 6.71 6.76 -23.71
CA GLY A 83 6.76 5.39 -23.20
C GLY A 83 7.75 5.21 -22.05
N LEU A 84 8.96 5.78 -22.16
CA LEU A 84 9.97 5.74 -21.10
C LEU A 84 9.51 6.48 -19.84
N ILE A 85 8.87 7.64 -19.99
CA ILE A 85 8.30 8.40 -18.86
C ILE A 85 7.30 7.53 -18.10
N LYS A 86 6.37 6.90 -18.83
CA LYS A 86 5.37 5.99 -18.24
C LYS A 86 6.04 4.81 -17.54
N LEU A 87 7.03 4.17 -18.17
CA LEU A 87 7.72 3.01 -17.62
C LEU A 87 8.47 3.35 -16.32
N ILE A 88 9.20 4.46 -16.30
CA ILE A 88 9.93 4.93 -15.11
C ILE A 88 8.95 5.23 -13.98
N ALA A 89 7.82 5.87 -14.27
CA ALA A 89 6.78 6.11 -13.28
C ALA A 89 6.22 4.81 -12.71
N MET A 90 5.92 3.80 -13.55
CA MET A 90 5.44 2.50 -13.10
C MET A 90 6.46 1.75 -12.25
N ALA A 91 7.73 1.75 -12.65
CA ALA A 91 8.81 1.13 -11.88
C ALA A 91 9.00 1.81 -10.51
N ALA A 92 8.98 3.14 -10.48
CA ALA A 92 9.07 3.90 -9.24
C ALA A 92 7.86 3.64 -8.32
N ALA A 93 6.64 3.54 -8.88
CA ALA A 93 5.43 3.20 -8.12
C ALA A 93 5.59 1.86 -7.37
N LEU A 94 6.15 0.85 -8.02
CA LEU A 94 6.38 -0.46 -7.40
C LEU A 94 7.31 -0.37 -6.17
N VAL A 95 8.35 0.46 -6.25
CA VAL A 95 9.23 0.74 -5.10
C VAL A 95 8.48 1.49 -4.01
N VAL A 96 7.66 2.49 -4.36
CA VAL A 96 6.83 3.24 -3.40
C VAL A 96 5.84 2.33 -2.66
N MET A 97 5.35 1.27 -3.30
CA MET A 97 4.41 0.31 -2.69
C MET A 97 5.10 -0.67 -1.74
N THR A 98 6.38 -0.97 -1.96
CA THR A 98 7.13 -1.99 -1.19
C THR A 98 8.04 -1.41 -0.12
N TYR A 99 8.59 -0.19 -0.28
CA TYR A 99 9.69 0.31 0.56
C TYR A 99 9.34 0.36 2.05
N GLN A 100 8.09 0.65 2.42
CA GLN A 100 7.70 0.68 3.84
C GLN A 100 7.83 -0.71 4.45
N GLY A 101 7.45 -1.76 3.71
CA GLY A 101 7.64 -3.13 4.15
C GLY A 101 9.11 -3.49 4.28
N PHE A 102 9.96 -3.05 3.34
CA PHE A 102 11.41 -3.24 3.44
C PHE A 102 12.04 -2.50 4.63
N ALA A 103 11.58 -1.28 4.90
CA ALA A 103 12.04 -0.51 6.05
C ALA A 103 11.68 -1.21 7.38
N MET A 104 10.48 -1.78 7.47
CA MET A 104 10.07 -2.56 8.65
C MET A 104 10.83 -3.88 8.76
N SER A 105 11.03 -4.61 7.65
CA SER A 105 11.70 -5.92 7.68
C SER A 105 13.18 -5.86 8.04
N HIS A 106 13.80 -4.67 8.00
CA HIS A 106 15.19 -4.48 8.41
C HIS A 106 15.37 -4.34 9.93
N SER A 107 14.28 -4.18 10.69
CA SER A 107 14.32 -4.14 12.15
C SER A 107 14.29 -5.55 12.73
N THR A 108 15.47 -6.17 12.81
CA THR A 108 15.65 -7.57 13.26
C THR A 108 15.22 -7.83 14.70
N ALA A 109 15.13 -6.79 15.52
CA ALA A 109 14.73 -6.91 16.92
C ALA A 109 13.25 -7.25 17.13
N ILE A 110 12.42 -7.23 16.07
CA ILE A 110 10.98 -7.48 16.16
C ILE A 110 10.56 -8.51 15.10
N SER A 111 10.46 -9.76 15.53
CA SER A 111 10.16 -10.91 14.65
C SER A 111 8.79 -10.87 13.99
N LEU A 112 7.82 -10.10 14.53
CA LEU A 112 6.50 -9.94 13.92
C LEU A 112 6.59 -9.42 12.47
N TRP A 113 7.55 -8.53 12.19
CA TRP A 113 7.68 -7.88 10.90
C TRP A 113 9.08 -8.01 10.28
N SER A 114 10.05 -8.62 10.97
CA SER A 114 11.38 -8.91 10.44
C SER A 114 11.36 -10.10 9.46
N THR A 115 10.51 -10.05 8.43
CA THR A 115 10.34 -11.12 7.45
C THR A 115 10.21 -10.58 6.03
N GLY A 116 10.56 -11.41 5.04
CA GLY A 116 10.34 -11.10 3.61
C GLY A 116 8.88 -10.91 3.22
N LEU A 117 7.93 -11.30 4.09
CA LEU A 117 6.50 -11.12 3.87
C LEU A 117 6.02 -9.67 4.12
N MET A 118 6.80 -8.82 4.78
CA MET A 118 6.40 -7.43 5.03
C MET A 118 6.46 -6.52 3.79
N PRO A 119 7.50 -6.59 2.94
CA PRO A 119 7.46 -5.97 1.61
C PRO A 119 6.29 -6.48 0.77
N VAL A 120 6.01 -7.79 0.81
CA VAL A 120 4.90 -8.41 0.07
C VAL A 120 3.55 -7.90 0.59
N SER A 121 3.34 -7.87 1.90
CA SER A 121 2.09 -7.35 2.47
C SER A 121 1.89 -5.88 2.09
N SER A 122 2.95 -5.08 2.11
CA SER A 122 2.90 -3.68 1.67
C SER A 122 2.48 -3.56 0.21
N LEU A 123 3.07 -4.36 -0.68
CA LEU A 123 2.72 -4.38 -2.09
C LEU A 123 1.26 -4.74 -2.32
N VAL A 124 0.82 -5.87 -1.75
CA VAL A 124 -0.54 -6.38 -1.99
C VAL A 124 -1.57 -5.43 -1.40
N TYR A 125 -1.39 -4.93 -0.19
CA TYR A 125 -2.30 -3.91 0.38
C TYR A 125 -2.35 -2.64 -0.46
N SER A 126 -1.22 -2.15 -0.97
CA SER A 126 -1.19 -0.98 -1.85
C SER A 126 -1.89 -1.22 -3.18
N LEU A 127 -1.71 -2.41 -3.80
CA LEU A 127 -2.44 -2.80 -5.00
C LEU A 127 -3.95 -2.85 -4.73
N THR A 128 -4.38 -3.53 -3.67
CA THR A 128 -5.80 -3.65 -3.31
C THR A 128 -6.42 -2.29 -3.05
N ALA A 129 -5.76 -1.43 -2.26
CA ALA A 129 -6.26 -0.08 -1.98
C ALA A 129 -6.38 0.75 -3.27
N GLY A 130 -5.39 0.71 -4.16
CA GLY A 130 -5.44 1.38 -5.45
C GLY A 130 -6.58 0.88 -6.34
N THR A 131 -6.78 -0.44 -6.40
CA THR A 131 -7.88 -1.08 -7.14
C THR A 131 -9.25 -0.67 -6.59
N MET A 132 -9.43 -0.71 -5.27
CA MET A 132 -10.68 -0.30 -4.60
C MET A 132 -11.01 1.16 -4.86
N VAL A 133 -10.02 2.04 -4.71
CA VAL A 133 -10.18 3.47 -4.99
C VAL A 133 -10.48 3.73 -6.47
N THR A 134 -9.87 2.95 -7.38
CA THR A 134 -10.16 3.03 -8.82
C THR A 134 -11.58 2.57 -9.15
N LEU A 135 -12.09 1.53 -8.49
CA LEU A 135 -13.48 1.08 -8.63
C LEU A 135 -14.47 2.17 -8.22
N VAL A 136 -14.17 2.92 -7.14
CA VAL A 136 -15.01 4.02 -6.67
C VAL A 136 -14.97 5.22 -7.63
N PHE A 137 -13.77 5.75 -7.93
CA PHE A 137 -13.66 6.94 -8.77
C PHE A 137 -14.00 6.69 -10.24
N GLY A 138 -13.72 5.48 -10.74
CA GLY A 138 -14.01 5.09 -12.11
C GLY A 138 -15.48 4.80 -12.38
N TRP A 139 -16.31 4.68 -11.33
CA TRP A 139 -17.68 4.17 -11.43
C TRP A 139 -18.52 4.93 -12.47
N ASN A 140 -18.67 6.25 -12.30
CA ASN A 140 -19.43 7.12 -13.21
C ASN A 140 -18.60 7.60 -14.42
N GLY A 141 -17.52 6.90 -14.75
CA GLY A 141 -16.67 7.20 -15.91
C GLY A 141 -16.46 5.95 -16.75
N PHE A 142 -15.19 5.63 -16.97
CA PHE A 142 -14.78 4.54 -17.87
C PHE A 142 -15.36 3.16 -17.51
N LEU A 143 -15.78 2.93 -16.26
CA LEU A 143 -16.40 1.66 -15.84
C LEU A 143 -17.86 1.53 -16.27
N THR A 144 -18.60 2.63 -16.37
CA THR A 144 -19.96 2.64 -16.92
C THR A 144 -19.90 2.44 -18.45
N GLU A 145 -18.93 3.05 -19.10
CA GLU A 145 -18.74 2.94 -20.56
C GLU A 145 -18.25 1.55 -21.00
N GLN A 146 -17.52 0.84 -20.13
CA GLN A 146 -16.91 -0.45 -20.45
C GLN A 146 -17.17 -1.50 -19.35
N PRO A 147 -18.33 -2.20 -19.37
CA PRO A 147 -18.71 -3.17 -18.34
C PRO A 147 -17.70 -4.31 -18.10
N GLY A 148 -16.91 -4.66 -19.13
CA GLY A 148 -15.82 -5.63 -19.01
C GLY A 148 -14.71 -5.17 -18.05
N GLN A 149 -14.43 -3.87 -17.98
CA GLN A 149 -13.42 -3.32 -17.07
C GLN A 149 -13.88 -3.33 -15.61
N LEU A 150 -15.18 -3.11 -15.35
CA LEU A 150 -15.76 -3.25 -14.02
C LEU A 150 -15.61 -4.68 -13.49
N SER A 151 -15.94 -5.67 -14.34
CA SER A 151 -15.82 -7.08 -13.99
C SER A 151 -14.36 -7.48 -13.74
N LEU A 152 -13.45 -7.02 -14.60
CA LEU A 152 -12.01 -7.26 -14.45
C LEU A 152 -11.47 -6.68 -13.12
N LEU A 153 -11.76 -5.41 -12.81
CA LEU A 153 -11.29 -4.77 -11.59
C LEU A 153 -11.90 -5.39 -10.33
N SER A 154 -13.17 -5.76 -10.37
CA SER A 154 -13.85 -6.40 -9.23
C SER A 154 -13.25 -7.78 -8.96
N ASN A 155 -13.00 -8.57 -10.00
CA ASN A 155 -12.33 -9.88 -9.87
C ASN A 155 -10.88 -9.74 -9.41
N ALA A 156 -10.16 -8.74 -9.92
CA ALA A 156 -8.80 -8.44 -9.45
C ALA A 156 -8.80 -8.03 -7.96
N ALA A 157 -9.76 -7.20 -7.53
CA ALA A 157 -9.91 -6.82 -6.12
C ALA A 157 -10.19 -8.03 -5.22
N LEU A 158 -11.09 -8.94 -5.65
CA LEU A 158 -11.37 -10.19 -4.93
C LEU A 158 -10.14 -11.08 -4.82
N MET A 159 -9.40 -11.27 -5.92
CA MET A 159 -8.15 -12.04 -5.91
C MET A 159 -7.12 -11.42 -4.97
N LEU A 160 -6.94 -10.09 -5.03
CA LEU A 160 -6.00 -9.38 -4.16
C LEU A 160 -6.41 -9.46 -2.68
N LEU A 161 -7.71 -9.41 -2.35
CA LEU A 161 -8.20 -9.66 -0.99
C LEU A 161 -7.87 -11.09 -0.55
N ALA A 162 -8.06 -12.09 -1.40
CA ALA A 162 -7.68 -13.47 -1.07
C ALA A 162 -6.17 -13.59 -0.79
N VAL A 163 -5.34 -12.94 -1.60
CA VAL A 163 -3.89 -12.88 -1.41
C VAL A 163 -3.53 -12.17 -0.09
N ILE A 164 -4.22 -11.08 0.28
CA ILE A 164 -4.04 -10.45 1.60
C ILE A 164 -4.29 -11.47 2.71
N GLY A 165 -5.38 -12.23 2.64
CA GLY A 165 -5.70 -13.27 3.62
C GLY A 165 -4.57 -14.27 3.78
N VAL A 166 -4.03 -14.78 2.67
CA VAL A 166 -2.89 -15.70 2.67
C VAL A 166 -1.66 -15.04 3.30
N VAL A 167 -1.30 -13.82 2.87
CA VAL A 167 -0.13 -13.09 3.40
C VAL A 167 -0.26 -12.82 4.90
N LEU A 168 -1.45 -12.46 5.40
CA LEU A 168 -1.70 -12.28 6.83
C LEU A 168 -1.52 -13.57 7.60
N LEU A 169 -2.09 -14.68 7.13
CA LEU A 169 -1.92 -15.98 7.76
C LEU A 169 -0.46 -16.42 7.76
N SER A 170 0.26 -16.23 6.65
CA SER A 170 1.69 -16.53 6.55
C SER A 170 2.52 -15.68 7.50
N LEU A 171 2.21 -14.37 7.63
CA LEU A 171 2.88 -13.48 8.58
C LEU A 171 2.67 -13.94 10.03
N LEU A 172 1.42 -14.24 10.41
CA LEU A 172 1.10 -14.73 11.75
C LEU A 172 1.76 -16.09 12.03
N HIS A 173 1.74 -17.00 11.05
CA HIS A 173 2.36 -18.31 11.18
C HIS A 173 3.88 -18.20 11.36
N ALA A 174 4.55 -17.41 10.52
CA ALA A 174 5.98 -17.18 10.60
C ALA A 174 6.38 -16.51 11.93
N ALA A 175 5.64 -15.50 12.37
CA ALA A 175 5.91 -14.83 13.64
C ALA A 175 5.67 -15.75 14.85
N TYR A 176 4.61 -16.56 14.83
CA TYR A 176 4.27 -17.45 15.95
C TYR A 176 5.29 -18.57 16.16
N HIS A 177 5.85 -19.10 15.08
CA HIS A 177 6.82 -20.21 15.13
C HIS A 177 8.28 -19.76 15.02
N GLY A 178 8.52 -18.47 14.73
CA GLY A 178 9.87 -17.94 14.54
C GLY A 178 10.62 -17.68 15.85
N SER A 179 9.93 -17.15 16.87
CA SER A 179 10.58 -16.77 18.13
C SER A 179 9.58 -16.58 19.29
N PRO A 180 10.05 -16.52 20.55
CA PRO A 180 9.20 -16.18 21.69
C PRO A 180 8.56 -14.80 21.58
N GLY A 181 9.32 -13.78 21.14
CA GLY A 181 8.81 -12.42 20.96
C GLY A 181 7.76 -12.31 19.84
N GLY A 182 7.99 -13.01 18.73
CA GLY A 182 7.03 -13.14 17.64
C GLY A 182 5.75 -13.84 18.09
N ARG A 183 5.86 -14.92 18.87
CA ARG A 183 4.71 -15.62 19.47
C ARG A 183 3.88 -14.70 20.37
N THR A 184 4.52 -13.98 21.29
CA THR A 184 3.82 -13.01 22.14
C THR A 184 3.13 -11.93 21.30
N SER A 185 3.80 -11.44 20.25
CA SER A 185 3.22 -10.46 19.33
C SER A 185 1.94 -10.97 18.65
N VAL A 186 1.94 -12.24 18.21
CA VAL A 186 0.76 -12.88 17.61
C VAL A 186 -0.34 -13.11 18.65
N GLU A 187 -0.01 -13.49 19.88
CA GLU A 187 -0.99 -13.65 20.97
C GLU A 187 -1.63 -12.31 21.38
N LEU A 188 -0.88 -11.20 21.30
CA LEU A 188 -1.43 -9.85 21.46
C LEU A 188 -2.49 -9.54 20.39
N LEU A 189 -2.23 -9.93 19.14
CA LEU A 189 -3.12 -9.73 17.99
C LEU A 189 -4.32 -10.66 17.96
N LEU A 190 -4.20 -11.91 18.44
CA LEU A 190 -5.25 -12.92 18.28
C LEU A 190 -6.03 -13.21 19.56
N LYS A 191 -5.45 -13.01 20.75
CA LYS A 191 -6.03 -13.50 22.02
C LYS A 191 -6.27 -12.44 23.08
N SER A 192 -5.56 -11.31 23.05
CA SER A 192 -5.60 -10.35 24.16
C SER A 192 -5.92 -8.91 23.73
N ARG A 193 -5.05 -7.95 24.05
CA ARG A 193 -5.33 -6.50 24.01
C ARG A 193 -5.80 -6.01 22.64
N TYR A 194 -5.28 -6.61 21.57
CA TYR A 194 -5.56 -6.17 20.20
C TYR A 194 -6.50 -7.11 19.44
N ALA A 195 -6.95 -8.21 20.03
CA ALA A 195 -7.77 -9.24 19.39
C ALA A 195 -9.04 -8.69 18.74
N LYS A 196 -9.84 -7.91 19.49
CA LYS A 196 -11.09 -7.33 18.98
C LYS A 196 -10.84 -6.45 17.75
N TRP A 197 -9.79 -5.66 17.75
CA TRP A 197 -9.48 -4.74 16.66
C TRP A 197 -8.88 -5.48 15.46
N PHE A 198 -8.01 -6.45 15.71
CA PHE A 198 -7.40 -7.23 14.65
C PHE A 198 -8.42 -8.15 13.97
N LEU A 199 -9.15 -8.96 14.73
CA LEU A 199 -10.15 -9.88 14.17
C LEU A 199 -11.38 -9.12 13.64
N GLY A 200 -11.85 -8.11 14.35
CA GLY A 200 -13.04 -7.35 13.95
C GLY A 200 -12.79 -6.41 12.78
N VAL A 201 -11.73 -5.60 12.83
CA VAL A 201 -11.49 -4.54 11.83
C VAL A 201 -10.59 -5.02 10.70
N VAL A 202 -9.49 -5.73 10.98
CA VAL A 202 -8.58 -6.19 9.91
C VAL A 202 -9.19 -7.36 9.14
N TRP A 203 -9.62 -8.41 9.84
CA TRP A 203 -10.21 -9.59 9.22
C TRP A 203 -11.68 -9.39 8.84
N GLY A 204 -12.52 -8.96 9.77
CA GLY A 204 -13.95 -8.77 9.52
C GLY A 204 -14.24 -7.65 8.52
N ALA A 205 -14.13 -6.40 8.97
CA ALA A 205 -14.47 -5.22 8.17
C ALA A 205 -13.49 -4.95 7.01
N GLY A 206 -12.23 -5.40 7.14
CA GLY A 206 -11.15 -5.10 6.22
C GLY A 206 -10.92 -6.11 5.12
N LEU A 207 -11.39 -7.35 5.29
CA LEU A 207 -11.12 -8.45 4.37
C LEU A 207 -12.40 -9.20 3.99
N ILE A 208 -13.09 -9.77 4.98
CA ILE A 208 -14.25 -10.63 4.75
C ILE A 208 -15.44 -9.83 4.21
N VAL A 209 -15.81 -8.73 4.87
CA VAL A 209 -16.94 -7.91 4.44
C VAL A 209 -16.73 -7.31 3.05
N PRO A 210 -15.58 -6.69 2.72
CA PRO A 210 -15.30 -6.21 1.36
C PRO A 210 -15.36 -7.33 0.31
N ALA A 211 -14.85 -8.52 0.63
CA ALA A 211 -14.91 -9.66 -0.29
C ALA A 211 -16.35 -10.10 -0.55
N LEU A 212 -17.17 -10.21 0.49
CA LEU A 212 -18.59 -10.57 0.34
C LEU A 212 -19.39 -9.52 -0.43
N LEU A 213 -19.15 -8.23 -0.16
CA LEU A 213 -19.80 -7.13 -0.87
C LEU A 213 -19.46 -7.11 -2.36
N LEU A 214 -18.20 -7.33 -2.72
CA LEU A 214 -17.79 -7.40 -4.13
C LEU A 214 -18.29 -8.67 -4.81
N TRP A 215 -18.29 -9.81 -4.11
CA TRP A 215 -18.77 -11.07 -4.67
C TRP A 215 -20.29 -11.05 -4.94
N ALA A 216 -21.08 -10.56 -3.98
CA ALA A 216 -22.54 -10.52 -4.10
C ALA A 216 -23.08 -9.27 -4.81
N GLY A 217 -22.32 -8.18 -4.84
CA GLY A 217 -22.83 -6.86 -5.19
C GLY A 217 -21.85 -5.96 -5.95
N SER A 218 -20.86 -6.50 -6.67
CA SER A 218 -19.93 -5.69 -7.48
C SER A 218 -20.61 -4.80 -8.54
N GLY A 219 -21.84 -5.10 -8.93
CA GLY A 219 -22.67 -4.24 -9.79
C GLY A 219 -23.35 -3.05 -9.09
N SER A 220 -23.19 -2.89 -7.78
CA SER A 220 -23.83 -1.84 -6.98
C SER A 220 -22.81 -0.84 -6.43
N TYR A 221 -22.97 0.44 -6.78
CA TYR A 221 -22.06 1.49 -6.32
C TYR A 221 -21.97 1.59 -4.78
N PRO A 222 -23.09 1.58 -4.01
CA PRO A 222 -23.00 1.54 -2.56
C PRO A 222 -22.19 0.36 -2.02
N ALA A 223 -22.32 -0.83 -2.60
CA ALA A 223 -21.57 -2.00 -2.17
C ALA A 223 -20.06 -1.83 -2.43
N VAL A 224 -19.68 -1.28 -3.58
CA VAL A 224 -18.28 -0.97 -3.91
C VAL A 224 -17.70 0.09 -2.97
N VAL A 225 -18.44 1.15 -2.67
CA VAL A 225 -18.01 2.19 -1.72
C VAL A 225 -17.81 1.61 -0.32
N LEU A 226 -18.77 0.81 0.17
CA LEU A 226 -18.66 0.17 1.48
C LEU A 226 -17.50 -0.83 1.54
N ALA A 227 -17.27 -1.60 0.47
CA ALA A 227 -16.13 -2.50 0.35
C ALA A 227 -14.79 -1.74 0.39
N ALA A 228 -14.69 -0.63 -0.35
CA ALA A 228 -13.50 0.21 -0.37
C ALA A 228 -13.22 0.84 1.01
N VAL A 229 -14.24 1.40 1.67
CA VAL A 229 -14.11 1.99 3.01
C VAL A 229 -13.69 0.94 4.03
N GLY A 230 -14.34 -0.23 4.02
CA GLY A 230 -14.00 -1.35 4.90
C GLY A 230 -12.55 -1.80 4.71
N MET A 231 -12.15 -2.03 3.45
CA MET A 231 -10.79 -2.45 3.11
C MET A 231 -9.73 -1.41 3.55
N LEU A 232 -9.96 -0.12 3.31
CA LEU A 232 -9.04 0.94 3.71
C LEU A 232 -8.95 1.09 5.24
N ALA A 233 -10.07 0.97 5.95
CA ALA A 233 -10.10 0.97 7.41
C ALA A 233 -9.35 -0.24 7.99
N GLY A 234 -9.55 -1.43 7.40
CA GLY A 234 -8.83 -2.64 7.74
C GLY A 234 -7.33 -2.54 7.50
N TYR A 235 -6.92 -1.96 6.36
CA TYR A 235 -5.51 -1.74 6.06
C TYR A 235 -4.85 -0.77 7.05
N TYR A 236 -5.51 0.35 7.36
CA TYR A 236 -5.03 1.29 8.36
C TYR A 236 -4.91 0.64 9.75
N ALA A 237 -5.94 -0.10 10.17
CA ALA A 237 -5.92 -0.84 11.43
C ALA A 237 -4.78 -1.88 11.45
N PHE A 238 -4.56 -2.62 10.36
CA PHE A 238 -3.45 -3.56 10.25
C PHE A 238 -2.11 -2.87 10.50
N ARG A 239 -1.84 -1.75 9.82
CA ARG A 239 -0.59 -0.99 10.02
C ARG A 239 -0.41 -0.55 11.46
N LEU A 240 -1.44 0.01 12.08
CA LEU A 240 -1.39 0.45 13.47
C LEU A 240 -1.16 -0.70 14.46
N LEU A 241 -1.89 -1.80 14.28
CA LEU A 241 -1.87 -2.93 15.21
C LEU A 241 -0.56 -3.72 15.10
N ILE A 242 0.00 -3.87 13.89
CA ILE A 242 1.32 -4.45 13.71
C ILE A 242 2.34 -3.65 14.52
N PHE A 243 2.40 -2.32 14.38
CA PHE A 243 3.33 -1.48 15.16
C PHE A 243 3.13 -1.58 16.68
N LYS A 244 1.88 -1.70 17.15
CA LYS A 244 1.56 -1.79 18.59
C LYS A 244 1.82 -3.17 19.18
N ALA A 245 1.68 -4.22 18.39
CA ALA A 245 1.83 -5.60 18.86
C ALA A 245 3.28 -6.11 18.76
N GLY A 246 4.16 -5.42 18.02
CA GLY A 246 5.56 -5.82 17.87
C GLY A 246 6.31 -5.76 19.20
N VAL A 247 6.62 -6.94 19.75
CA VAL A 247 7.43 -7.08 20.96
C VAL A 247 8.91 -7.18 20.59
N PHE A 248 9.74 -6.42 21.31
CA PHE A 248 11.20 -6.50 21.18
C PHE A 248 11.73 -7.81 21.75
N GLU A 249 12.63 -8.44 21.02
CA GLU A 249 13.41 -9.54 21.54
C GLU A 249 14.63 -9.04 22.33
N PRO A 250 14.83 -9.53 23.56
CA PRO A 250 16.02 -9.18 24.33
C PRO A 250 17.27 -9.76 23.67
N ILE A 251 18.22 -8.89 23.33
CA ILE A 251 19.51 -9.23 22.68
C ILE A 251 20.41 -10.07 23.62
N MET A 252 20.18 -10.01 24.93
CA MET A 252 20.85 -10.85 25.92
C MET A 252 19.82 -11.46 26.88
N SER A 253 19.72 -12.80 26.87
CA SER A 253 19.02 -13.55 27.91
C SER A 253 20.00 -13.82 29.04
N PHE A 254 19.98 -13.00 30.09
CA PHE A 254 20.70 -13.25 31.35
C PHE A 254 19.96 -14.26 32.24
N ARG A 255 19.44 -15.34 31.65
CA ARG A 255 18.96 -16.46 32.46
C ARG A 255 20.20 -17.23 32.94
N PRO A 256 20.42 -17.35 34.26
CA PRO A 256 21.49 -18.17 34.81
C PRO A 256 21.32 -19.66 34.44
#